data_AF-A0A221SZK7-F1
#
_entry.id   AF-A0A221SZK7-F1
#
_cell.length_a   1.000
_cell.length_b   1.000
_cell.length_c   1.000
_cell.angle_alpha   90.00
_cell.angle_beta   90.00
_cell.angle_gamma   90.00
#
_symmetry.space_group_name_H-M   'P 1'
#
loop_
_entity.id
_entity.type
_entity.pdbx_description
1 polymer ?
#
loop_
_entity_poly.entity_id
_entity_poly.type
_entity_poly.pdbx_seq_one_letter_code
_entity_poly.pdbx_strand_id
1 'polypeptide(L)'
;MDSPKALYEAACASCHMPDGRGAVGAARYPALANNPRLAQYQYPATFIMNGAGAMPTFQRHLTDQQVADVINYVRTELNDYTDTVDAGMIAPFRRPTPTPDIDGAAG
;
A
#
# COMPACT_ATOMS: atom_id res chain seq x y z
N MET A 1 -3.78 -14.28 -6.83
CA MET A 1 -4.57 -13.08 -6.48
C MET A 1 -4.86 -12.41 -7.79
N ASP A 2 -6.12 -12.50 -8.22
CA ASP A 2 -6.37 -12.53 -9.66
C ASP A 2 -6.82 -11.16 -10.21
N SER A 3 -6.93 -10.13 -9.35
CA SER A 3 -7.22 -8.73 -9.74
C SER A 3 -6.76 -7.70 -8.70
N PRO A 4 -6.62 -6.41 -9.07
CA PRO A 4 -6.35 -5.31 -8.12
C PRO A 4 -7.38 -5.20 -7.00
N LYS A 5 -8.67 -5.44 -7.31
CA LYS A 5 -9.75 -5.46 -6.32
C LYS A 5 -9.57 -6.59 -5.31
N ALA A 6 -9.29 -7.81 -5.78
CA ALA A 6 -9.08 -8.95 -4.88
C ALA A 6 -7.86 -8.75 -3.98
N LEU A 7 -6.81 -8.08 -4.49
CA LEU A 7 -5.67 -7.68 -3.69
C LEU A 7 -6.06 -6.68 -2.59
N TYR A 8 -6.84 -5.64 -2.93
CA TYR A 8 -7.35 -4.68 -1.95
C TYR A 8 -8.20 -5.35 -0.87
N GLU A 9 -9.14 -6.21 -1.25
CA GLU A 9 -10.04 -6.92 -0.33
C GLU A 9 -9.27 -7.78 0.66
N ALA A 10 -8.21 -8.45 0.21
CA ALA A 10 -7.42 -9.33 1.05
C ALA A 10 -6.38 -8.60 1.92
N ALA A 11 -5.78 -7.52 1.44
CA ALA A 11 -4.66 -6.86 2.11
C ALA A 11 -5.03 -5.55 2.84
N CYS A 12 -6.11 -4.88 2.44
CA CYS A 12 -6.40 -3.51 2.86
C CYS A 12 -7.79 -3.35 3.51
N ALA A 13 -8.79 -4.07 3.01
CA ALA A 13 -10.19 -3.86 3.37
C ALA A 13 -10.53 -4.20 4.84
N SER A 14 -9.76 -5.05 5.51
CA SER A 14 -9.97 -5.36 6.93
C SER A 14 -9.87 -4.13 7.84
N CYS A 15 -9.05 -3.14 7.45
CA CYS A 15 -8.87 -1.88 8.18
C CYS A 15 -9.56 -0.71 7.46
N HIS A 16 -9.43 -0.62 6.15
CA HIS A 16 -9.95 0.50 5.36
C HIS A 16 -11.41 0.33 4.91
N MET A 17 -12.03 -0.80 5.24
CA MET A 17 -13.34 -1.26 4.78
C MET A 17 -13.39 -1.59 3.28
N PRO A 18 -14.30 -2.48 2.82
CA PRO A 18 -14.40 -2.84 1.41
C PRO A 18 -14.67 -1.67 0.46
N ASP A 19 -15.39 -0.66 0.95
CA ASP A 19 -15.73 0.57 0.23
C ASP A 19 -14.73 1.72 0.51
N GLY A 20 -13.64 1.46 1.21
CA GLY A 20 -12.63 2.46 1.53
C GLY A 20 -13.09 3.56 2.49
N ARG A 21 -14.25 3.44 3.15
CA ARG A 21 -14.75 4.49 4.05
C ARG A 21 -13.98 4.62 5.36
N GLY A 22 -13.09 3.66 5.65
CA GLY A 22 -12.38 3.58 6.93
C GLY A 22 -13.32 3.27 8.09
N ALA A 23 -12.86 3.53 9.32
CA ALA A 23 -13.66 3.32 10.52
C ALA A 23 -13.27 4.28 11.65
N VAL A 24 -14.27 4.61 12.47
CA VAL A 24 -14.13 5.44 13.67
C VAL A 24 -14.84 4.73 14.83
N GLY A 25 -14.16 4.59 15.97
CA GLY A 25 -14.65 3.86 17.15
C GLY A 25 -13.49 3.49 18.08
N ALA A 26 -13.41 2.21 18.48
CA ALA A 26 -12.32 1.69 19.30
C ALA A 26 -10.92 1.86 18.64
N ALA A 27 -10.87 1.91 17.32
CA ALA A 27 -9.70 2.30 16.53
C ALA A 27 -10.12 3.25 15.40
N ARG A 28 -9.18 4.07 14.93
CA ARG A 28 -9.38 4.98 13.79
C ARG A 28 -8.58 4.50 12.60
N TYR A 29 -9.28 4.13 11.54
CA TYR A 29 -8.70 3.80 10.24
C TYR A 29 -9.12 4.86 9.21
N PRO A 30 -8.16 5.48 8.50
CA PRO A 30 -8.49 6.60 7.63
C PRO A 30 -9.27 6.13 6.40
N ALA A 31 -10.19 6.97 5.96
CA ALA A 31 -10.90 6.79 4.70
C ALA A 31 -9.92 6.92 3.52
N LEU A 32 -10.04 5.99 2.59
CA LEU A 32 -9.40 6.01 1.28
C LEU A 32 -10.36 6.53 0.21
N ALA A 33 -11.66 6.31 0.34
CA ALA A 33 -12.63 6.88 -0.60
C ALA A 33 -12.77 8.40 -0.42
N ASN A 34 -12.94 9.13 -1.53
CA ASN A 34 -13.11 10.60 -1.55
C ASN A 34 -11.99 11.36 -0.81
N ASN A 35 -10.76 10.88 -0.88
CA ASN A 35 -9.59 11.43 -0.22
C ASN A 35 -8.66 12.14 -1.23
N PRO A 36 -8.62 13.48 -1.25
CA PRO A 36 -7.86 14.24 -2.24
C PRO A 36 -6.34 14.04 -2.14
N ARG A 37 -5.82 13.50 -1.02
CA ARG A 37 -4.40 13.19 -0.89
C ARG A 37 -3.96 12.05 -1.82
N LEU A 38 -4.90 11.21 -2.26
CA LEU A 38 -4.65 10.11 -3.20
C LEU A 38 -4.48 10.58 -4.65
N ALA A 39 -4.66 11.88 -4.93
CA ALA A 39 -4.31 12.46 -6.22
C ALA A 39 -2.83 12.23 -6.56
N GLN A 40 -1.94 12.15 -5.56
CA GLN A 40 -0.51 11.89 -5.74
C GLN A 40 -0.20 10.44 -5.33
N TYR A 41 0.25 9.59 -6.26
CA TYR A 41 0.51 8.18 -5.99
C TYR A 41 1.59 7.93 -4.91
N GLN A 42 2.51 8.88 -4.74
CA GLN A 42 3.56 8.79 -3.71
C GLN A 42 2.97 8.78 -2.30
N TYR A 43 1.81 9.40 -2.11
CA TYR A 43 1.13 9.45 -0.83
C TYR A 43 0.79 8.03 -0.32
N PRO A 44 -0.04 7.22 -1.02
CA PRO A 44 -0.30 5.84 -0.60
C PRO A 44 0.95 4.93 -0.69
N ALA A 45 1.82 5.12 -1.68
CA ALA A 45 3.05 4.32 -1.80
C ALA A 45 3.93 4.44 -0.54
N THR A 46 4.04 5.64 0.05
CA THR A 46 4.81 5.85 1.27
C THR A 46 4.29 5.01 2.43
N PHE A 47 2.98 4.92 2.63
CA PHE A 47 2.37 4.14 3.72
C PHE A 47 2.40 2.64 3.46
N ILE A 48 2.12 2.20 2.24
CA ILE A 48 2.19 0.77 1.88
C ILE A 48 3.61 0.26 2.08
N MET A 49 4.62 1.05 1.72
CA MET A 49 6.01 0.63 1.78
C MET A 49 6.60 0.76 3.18
N ASN A 50 6.24 1.78 3.97
CA ASN A 50 6.86 2.01 5.28
C ASN A 50 5.98 1.63 6.49
N GLY A 51 4.67 1.40 6.29
CA GLY A 51 3.70 1.33 7.38
C GLY A 51 3.46 2.69 8.04
N ALA A 52 2.46 2.77 8.93
CA ALA A 52 2.22 3.89 9.82
C ALA A 52 1.26 3.52 10.95
N GLY A 53 1.70 3.68 12.21
CA GLY A 53 0.90 3.28 13.37
C GLY A 53 0.54 1.79 13.28
N ALA A 54 -0.76 1.49 13.25
CA ALA A 54 -1.27 0.13 13.11
C ALA A 54 -1.22 -0.44 11.67
N MET A 55 -0.95 0.39 10.66
CA MET A 55 -0.79 -0.08 9.29
C MET A 55 0.59 -0.74 9.13
N PRO A 56 0.68 -2.04 8.83
CA PRO A 56 1.95 -2.73 8.65
C PRO A 56 2.66 -2.25 7.37
N THR A 57 3.96 -2.53 7.27
CA THR A 57 4.67 -2.44 5.99
C THR A 57 4.35 -3.64 5.12
N PHE A 58 4.23 -3.42 3.81
CA PHE A 58 4.00 -4.46 2.81
C PHE A 58 5.22 -4.73 1.93
N GLN A 59 6.37 -4.09 2.19
CA GLN A 59 7.59 -4.23 1.37
C GLN A 59 8.01 -5.70 1.17
N ARG A 60 7.80 -6.57 2.15
CA ARG A 60 8.18 -7.99 2.04
C ARG A 60 7.05 -8.91 1.61
N HIS A 61 5.83 -8.39 1.49
CA HIS A 61 4.62 -9.17 1.22
C HIS A 61 4.09 -8.94 -0.20
N LEU A 62 4.31 -7.76 -0.76
CA LEU A 62 3.83 -7.37 -2.09
C LEU A 62 5.01 -7.00 -3.00
N THR A 63 4.91 -7.42 -4.27
CA THR A 63 5.80 -6.97 -5.35
C THR A 63 5.51 -5.52 -5.72
N ASP A 64 6.41 -4.87 -6.45
CA ASP A 64 6.20 -3.49 -6.92
C ASP A 64 4.97 -3.39 -7.83
N GLN A 65 4.74 -4.41 -8.65
CA GLN A 65 3.54 -4.49 -9.48
C GLN A 65 2.27 -4.59 -8.63
N GLN A 66 2.25 -5.42 -7.59
CA GLN A 66 1.08 -5.54 -6.71
C GLN A 66 0.80 -4.25 -5.94
N VAL A 67 1.85 -3.53 -5.52
CA VAL A 67 1.70 -2.22 -4.89
C VAL A 67 1.14 -1.20 -5.90
N ALA A 68 1.63 -1.18 -7.14
CA ALA A 68 1.09 -0.33 -8.19
C ALA A 68 -0.39 -0.65 -8.48
N ASP A 69 -0.74 -1.93 -8.57
CA ASP A 69 -2.11 -2.40 -8.83
C ASP A 69 -3.08 -1.94 -7.73
N VAL A 70 -2.74 -2.12 -6.46
CA VAL A 70 -3.63 -1.70 -5.35
C VAL A 70 -3.73 -0.18 -5.25
N ILE A 71 -2.65 0.56 -5.55
CA ILE A 71 -2.70 2.02 -5.61
C ILE A 71 -3.63 2.46 -6.75
N ASN A 72 -3.53 1.86 -7.94
CA ASN A 72 -4.41 2.16 -9.06
C ASN A 72 -5.87 1.88 -8.70
N TYR A 73 -6.18 0.73 -8.10
CA TYR A 73 -7.55 0.42 -7.63
C TYR A 73 -8.08 1.48 -6.67
N VAL A 74 -7.31 1.84 -5.64
CA VAL A 74 -7.70 2.86 -4.67
C VAL A 74 -7.89 4.23 -5.33
N ARG A 75 -7.01 4.61 -6.26
CA ARG A 75 -7.05 5.91 -6.94
C ARG A 75 -8.20 6.03 -7.93
N THR A 76 -8.46 4.97 -8.70
CA THR A 76 -9.52 4.95 -9.71
C THR A 76 -10.87 4.69 -9.07
N GLU A 77 -11.09 3.50 -8.53
CA GLU A 77 -12.40 3.02 -8.08
C GLU A 77 -12.94 3.74 -6.84
N LEU A 78 -12.06 4.36 -6.04
CA LEU A 78 -12.47 5.05 -4.80
C LEU A 78 -12.30 6.59 -4.86
N ASN A 79 -11.65 7.16 -5.88
CA ASN A 79 -11.29 8.59 -5.94
C ASN A 79 -11.26 9.23 -7.35
N ASP A 80 -11.59 8.49 -8.42
CA ASP A 80 -11.69 8.98 -9.79
C ASP A 80 -10.39 9.49 -10.45
N TYR A 81 -9.21 9.11 -9.93
CA TYR A 81 -7.93 9.44 -10.56
C TYR A 81 -7.52 8.36 -11.58
N THR A 82 -7.35 8.74 -12.84
CA THR A 82 -7.17 7.80 -13.95
C THR A 82 -5.74 7.65 -14.45
N ASP A 83 -4.81 8.49 -13.98
CA ASP A 83 -3.40 8.34 -14.31
C ASP A 83 -2.84 7.07 -13.65
N THR A 84 -2.05 6.33 -14.42
CA THR A 84 -1.64 4.98 -14.06
C THR A 84 -0.28 4.99 -13.37
N VAL A 85 -0.16 4.19 -12.32
CA VAL A 85 1.10 3.87 -11.65
C VAL A 85 1.59 2.53 -12.17
N ASP A 86 2.87 2.44 -12.52
CA ASP A 86 3.54 1.17 -12.85
C ASP A 86 4.53 0.73 -11.77
N ALA A 87 5.04 -0.50 -11.90
CA ALA A 87 6.02 -1.06 -10.96
C ALA A 87 7.33 -0.25 -10.89
N GLY A 88 7.75 0.37 -11.99
CA GLY A 88 8.97 1.18 -12.06
C GLY A 88 8.86 2.45 -11.23
N MET A 89 7.67 3.03 -11.13
CA MET A 89 7.39 4.16 -10.23
C MET A 89 7.40 3.78 -8.75
N ILE A 90 7.15 2.50 -8.42
CA ILE A 90 7.14 2.00 -7.04
C ILE A 90 8.52 1.51 -6.59
N ALA A 91 9.32 0.94 -7.49
CA ALA A 91 10.63 0.39 -7.17
C ALA A 91 11.53 1.31 -6.31
N PRO A 92 11.59 2.65 -6.52
CA PRO A 92 12.38 3.55 -5.67
C PRO A 92 11.97 3.59 -4.18
N PHE A 93 10.74 3.18 -3.84
CA PHE A 93 10.27 3.11 -2.46
C PHE A 93 10.70 1.82 -1.74
N ARG A 94 11.22 0.83 -2.47
CA ARG A 94 11.59 -0.48 -1.92
C ARG A 94 12.94 -0.39 -1.25
N ARG A 95 12.98 -0.72 0.04
CA ARG A 95 14.25 -0.90 0.74
C ARG A 95 14.98 -2.12 0.17
N PRO A 96 16.30 -2.03 -0.05
CA PRO A 96 17.10 -3.21 -0.34
C PRO A 96 16.87 -4.26 0.75
N THR A 97 16.74 -5.52 0.34
CA THR A 97 16.76 -6.61 1.32
C THR A 97 18.13 -6.58 1.99
N PRO A 98 18.23 -6.49 3.33
CA PRO A 98 19.51 -6.65 3.99
C PRO A 98 20.10 -7.99 3.55
N THR A 99 21.29 -7.97 2.96
CA THR A 99 22.06 -9.18 2.75
C THR A 99 22.17 -9.88 4.09
N PRO A 100 21.85 -11.19 4.21
CA PRO A 100 22.16 -11.93 5.41
C PRO A 100 23.66 -11.75 5.68
N ASP A 101 24.02 -11.25 6.86
CA ASP A 101 25.41 -11.17 7.29
C ASP A 101 25.96 -12.61 7.35
N ILE A 102 26.57 -13.07 6.27
CA ILE A 102 27.29 -14.36 6.22
C ILE A 102 28.66 -14.26 6.89
N ASP A 103 29.07 -13.05 7.28
CA ASP A 103 30.27 -12.80 8.05
C ASP A 103 29.94 -12.86 9.54
N GLY A 104 29.87 -14.09 10.05
CA GLY A 104 29.92 -14.33 11.48
C GLY A 104 31.17 -13.68 12.07
N ALA A 105 31.00 -12.52 12.68
CA ALA A 105 31.96 -11.93 13.59
C ALA A 105 31.23 -11.62 14.89
N ALA A 106 31.44 -12.50 15.87
CA ALA A 106 31.19 -12.20 17.26
C ALA A 106 31.99 -10.95 17.68
N GLY A 107 31.38 -10.16 18.55
CA GLY A 107 32.00 -9.09 19.31
C GLY A 107 31.13 -8.76 20.51
#